data_AF-A0A6L7M1B1-F1
#
_entry.id   AF-A0A6L7M1B1-F1
#
_cell.length_a   1.000
_cell.length_b   1.000
_cell.length_c   1.000
_cell.angle_alpha   90.00
_cell.angle_beta   90.00
_cell.angle_gamma   90.00
#
_symmetry.space_group_name_H-M   'P 1'
#
loop_
_entity.id
_entity.type
_entity.pdbx_description
1 polymer ?
#
loop_
_entity_poly.entity_id
_entity_poly.type
_entity_poly.pdbx_seq_one_letter_code
_entity_poly.pdbx_strand_id
1 'polypeptide(L)'
;MGSRARSWRATGIVVGVATEQDCVIAVKIIRIALDDNLLARVDARAQDLGLTRSAFAKGALLQALRQLDELELERRQIAGYRETPSTPTEFDVPEVDHAWGDSPWSAA
;
A
#
# COMPACT_ATOMS: atom_id res chain seq x y z
N MET A 1 34.94 45.09 -15.59
CA MET A 1 33.66 45.83 -15.55
C MET A 1 33.18 45.81 -14.11
N GLY A 2 32.98 46.98 -13.52
CA GLY A 2 33.11 47.23 -12.08
C GLY A 2 32.09 46.54 -11.16
N SER A 3 32.61 46.21 -9.98
CA SER A 3 31.90 45.89 -8.75
C SER A 3 30.75 46.87 -8.48
N ARG A 4 29.60 46.34 -8.08
CA ARG A 4 28.71 47.05 -7.14
C ARG A 4 28.26 46.10 -6.05
N ALA A 5 29.12 46.02 -5.03
CA ALA A 5 28.68 45.65 -3.69
C ALA A 5 27.55 46.60 -3.29
N ARG A 6 26.37 46.04 -3.03
CA ARG A 6 25.30 46.77 -2.33
C ARG A 6 25.22 46.16 -0.94
N SER A 7 25.91 46.82 -0.02
CA SER A 7 25.70 46.64 1.41
C SER A 7 24.33 47.22 1.77
N TRP A 8 23.45 46.38 2.29
CA TRP A 8 22.33 46.82 3.10
C TRP A 8 22.49 46.20 4.47
N ARG A 9 22.79 47.03 5.47
CA ARG A 9 22.52 46.70 6.88
C ARG A 9 21.23 47.41 7.25
N ALA A 10 20.16 46.64 7.37
CA ALA A 10 19.02 46.96 8.23
C ALA A 10 18.33 45.64 8.57
N THR A 11 18.46 45.27 9.83
CA THR A 11 17.41 44.71 10.68
C THR A 11 16.22 44.08 9.95
N GLY A 12 16.18 42.76 9.98
CA GLY A 12 15.05 41.98 9.48
C GLY A 12 15.52 40.55 9.30
N ILE A 13 14.99 39.66 10.12
CA ILE A 13 15.14 38.22 9.97
C ILE A 13 14.87 37.90 8.50
N VAL A 14 15.89 37.49 7.76
CA VAL A 14 15.67 36.82 6.48
C VAL A 14 15.00 35.50 6.84
N VAL A 15 13.66 35.49 6.83
CA VAL A 15 12.93 34.25 6.62
C VAL A 15 13.42 33.81 5.25
N GLY A 16 14.37 32.89 5.24
CA GLY A 16 14.78 32.22 4.02
C GLY A 16 13.50 31.75 3.37
N VAL A 17 13.23 32.27 2.16
CA VAL A 17 12.13 31.76 1.34
C VAL A 17 12.53 30.31 1.08
N ALA A 18 11.90 29.38 1.81
CA ALA A 18 12.08 27.96 1.61
C ALA A 18 11.73 27.71 0.14
N THR A 19 12.76 27.43 -0.65
CA THR A 19 12.59 27.11 -2.06
C THR A 19 11.71 25.88 -2.15
N GLU A 20 10.64 25.99 -2.92
CA GLU A 20 9.57 25.03 -3.16
C GLU A 20 10.07 23.84 -4.01
N GLN A 21 11.08 23.11 -3.54
CA GLN A 21 11.76 22.08 -4.34
C GLN A 21 12.06 20.76 -3.64
N ASP A 22 11.56 20.52 -2.41
CA ASP A 22 11.80 19.26 -1.69
C ASP A 22 10.51 18.56 -1.25
N CYS A 23 9.58 18.29 -2.19
CA CYS A 23 8.73 17.10 -2.05
C CYS A 23 9.48 15.88 -2.64
N VAL A 24 10.74 15.69 -2.23
CA VAL A 24 11.42 14.41 -2.46
C VAL A 24 10.83 13.46 -1.43
N ILE A 25 10.01 12.51 -1.88
CA ILE A 25 9.46 11.42 -1.06
C ILE A 25 10.57 10.94 -0.12
N ALA A 26 10.42 11.16 1.18
CA ALA A 26 11.50 10.87 2.14
C ALA A 26 11.81 9.36 2.11
N VAL A 27 12.95 8.99 1.52
CA VAL A 27 13.42 7.59 1.47
C VAL A 27 14.33 7.34 2.67
N LYS A 28 14.00 6.33 3.48
CA LYS A 28 14.87 5.81 4.53
C LYS A 28 15.53 4.53 4.06
N ILE A 29 16.85 4.44 4.21
CA ILE A 29 17.61 3.22 3.91
C ILE A 29 17.69 2.36 5.16
N ILE A 30 17.25 1.12 5.05
CA ILE A 30 17.35 0.11 6.11
C ILE A 30 18.40 -0.95 5.73
N ARG A 31 19.08 -1.49 6.74
CA ARG A 31 19.94 -2.67 6.59
C ARG A 31 19.23 -3.84 7.24
N ILE A 32 19.11 -4.95 6.53
CA ILE A 32 18.49 -6.19 6.99
C ILE A 32 19.45 -7.35 6.72
N ALA A 33 19.44 -8.36 7.59
CA ALA A 33 20.16 -9.60 7.35
C ALA A 33 19.21 -10.58 6.64
N LEU A 34 19.65 -11.14 5.52
CA LEU A 34 18.96 -12.16 4.76
C LEU A 34 19.91 -13.33 4.56
N ASP A 35 19.39 -14.55 4.64
CA ASP A 35 20.16 -15.75 4.29
C ASP A 35 20.58 -15.71 2.80
N ASP A 36 21.77 -16.25 2.50
CA ASP A 36 22.35 -16.20 1.15
C ASP A 36 21.48 -16.92 0.12
N ASN A 37 20.82 -18.02 0.48
CA ASN A 37 19.91 -18.72 -0.42
C ASN A 37 18.70 -17.85 -0.76
N LEU A 38 18.13 -17.19 0.25
CA LEU A 38 17.00 -16.29 0.05
C LEU A 38 17.40 -15.10 -0.83
N LEU A 39 18.58 -14.51 -0.59
CA LEU A 39 19.07 -13.39 -1.38
C LEU A 39 19.26 -13.79 -2.86
N ALA A 40 19.86 -14.94 -3.13
CA ALA A 40 20.04 -15.45 -4.49
C ALA A 40 18.70 -15.65 -5.22
N ARG A 41 17.68 -16.17 -4.51
CA ARG A 41 16.33 -16.33 -5.08
C ARG A 41 15.67 -14.99 -5.36
N VAL A 42 15.82 -14.01 -4.46
CA VAL A 42 15.30 -12.65 -4.66
C VAL A 42 15.94 -12.01 -5.88
N ASP A 43 17.26 -12.12 -6.03
CA ASP A 43 17.98 -11.53 -7.16
C ASP A 43 17.58 -12.14 -8.49
N ALA A 44 17.48 -13.47 -8.56
CA ALA A 44 17.03 -14.16 -9.77
C ALA A 44 15.63 -13.68 -10.19
N ARG A 45 14.69 -13.59 -9.24
CA ARG A 45 13.33 -13.11 -9.54
C ARG A 45 13.28 -11.63 -9.87
N ALA A 46 14.07 -10.81 -9.20
CA ALA A 46 14.17 -9.39 -9.55
C ALA A 46 14.70 -9.21 -10.97
N GLN A 47 15.69 -10.01 -11.38
CA GLN A 47 16.25 -10.01 -12.73
C GLN A 47 15.22 -10.49 -13.76
N ASP A 48 14.52 -11.61 -13.51
CA ASP A 48 13.45 -12.14 -14.38
C ASP A 48 12.37 -11.07 -14.65
N LEU A 49 12.07 -10.24 -13.64
CA LEU A 49 11.05 -9.20 -13.68
C LEU A 49 11.57 -7.83 -14.12
N GLY A 50 12.87 -7.67 -14.38
CA GLY A 50 13.48 -6.38 -14.72
C GLY A 50 13.41 -5.34 -13.60
N LEU A 51 13.35 -5.77 -12.34
CA LEU A 51 13.24 -4.91 -11.16
C LEU A 51 14.59 -4.77 -10.44
N THR A 52 14.77 -3.65 -9.75
CA THR A 52 15.86 -3.53 -8.78
C THR A 52 15.53 -4.33 -7.51
N ARG A 53 16.56 -4.76 -6.77
CA ARG A 53 16.39 -5.48 -5.49
C ARG A 53 15.50 -4.70 -4.51
N SER A 54 15.64 -3.37 -4.44
CA SER A 54 14.82 -2.51 -3.57
C SER A 54 13.36 -2.41 -4.05
N ALA A 55 13.12 -2.34 -5.35
CA ALA A 55 11.77 -2.35 -5.91
C ALA A 55 11.06 -3.69 -5.64
N PHE A 56 11.77 -4.80 -5.84
CA PHE A 56 11.26 -6.13 -5.53
C PHE A 56 10.93 -6.27 -4.04
N ALA A 57 11.88 -5.94 -3.16
CA ALA A 57 11.69 -6.03 -1.70
C ALA A 57 10.53 -5.14 -1.22
N LYS A 58 10.43 -3.91 -1.73
CA LYS A 58 9.31 -3.00 -1.42
C LYS A 58 7.98 -3.60 -1.85
N GLY A 59 7.90 -4.15 -3.06
CA GLY A 59 6.70 -4.81 -3.57
C GLY A 59 6.28 -5.99 -2.70
N ALA A 60 7.22 -6.86 -2.35
CA ALA A 60 6.97 -8.02 -1.50
C ALA A 60 6.48 -7.62 -0.09
N LEU A 61 7.11 -6.61 0.52
CA LEU A 61 6.68 -6.11 1.83
C LEU A 61 5.28 -5.49 1.79
N LEU A 62 4.97 -4.69 0.76
CA LEU A 62 3.63 -4.13 0.59
C LEU A 62 2.58 -5.21 0.39
N GLN A 63 2.89 -6.25 -0.38
CA GLN A 63 1.98 -7.39 -0.58
C GLN A 63 1.76 -8.14 0.74
N ALA A 64 2.81 -8.40 1.51
CA ALA A 64 2.70 -9.08 2.80
C ALA A 64 1.84 -8.27 3.79
N LEU A 65 1.99 -6.94 3.82
CA LEU A 65 1.14 -6.08 4.64
C LEU A 65 -0.34 -6.16 4.24
N ARG A 66 -0.64 -6.12 2.94
CA ARG A 66 -2.02 -6.26 2.45
C ARG A 66 -2.64 -7.61 2.85
N GLN A 67 -1.88 -8.69 2.72
CA GLN A 67 -2.34 -10.02 3.12
C GLN A 67 -2.63 -10.08 4.62
N LEU A 68 -1.82 -9.42 5.45
CA LEU A 68 -2.08 -9.34 6.89
C LEU A 68 -3.35 -8.52 7.20
N ASP A 69 -3.57 -7.43 6.49
CA ASP A 69 -4.79 -6.62 6.64
C ASP A 69 -6.04 -7.41 6.24
N GLU A 70 -5.99 -8.18 5.14
CA GLU A 70 -7.07 -9.06 4.69
C GLU A 70 -7.38 -10.16 5.72
N LEU A 71 -6.35 -10.85 6.23
CA LEU A 71 -6.50 -11.88 7.26
C LEU A 71 -7.09 -11.32 8.56
N GLU A 72 -6.76 -10.08 8.91
CA GLU A 72 -7.33 -9.41 10.08
C GLU A 72 -8.82 -9.12 9.89
N LEU A 73 -9.23 -8.71 8.68
CA LEU A 73 -10.65 -8.53 8.36
C LEU A 73 -11.41 -9.86 8.40
N GLU A 74 -10.84 -10.93 7.84
CA GLU A 74 -11.44 -12.28 7.89
C GLU A 74 -11.61 -12.76 9.34
N ARG A 75 -10.60 -12.55 10.18
CA ARG A 75 -10.68 -12.90 11.61
C ARG A 75 -11.83 -12.16 12.31
N ARG A 76 -12.00 -10.87 12.01
CA ARG A 76 -13.11 -10.08 12.56
C ARG A 76 -14.46 -10.56 12.07
N GLN A 77 -14.57 -10.93 10.80
CA GLN A 77 -15.81 -11.51 10.26
C GLN A 77 -16.15 -12.82 10.97
N ILE A 78 -15.19 -13.74 11.11
CA ILE A 78 -15.39 -15.01 11.82
C ILE A 78 -15.77 -14.77 13.28
N ALA A 79 -15.09 -13.85 13.97
CA ALA A 79 -15.42 -13.49 15.35
C ALA A 79 -16.85 -12.94 15.45
N GLY A 80 -17.23 -12.02 14.55
CA GLY A 80 -18.57 -11.46 14.48
C GLY A 80 -19.65 -12.53 14.29
N TYR A 81 -19.48 -13.46 13.35
CA TYR A 81 -20.42 -14.56 13.13
C TYR A 81 -20.48 -15.56 14.30
N ARG A 82 -19.40 -15.71 15.07
CA ARG A 82 -19.39 -16.56 16.27
C ARG A 82 -20.12 -15.88 17.43
N GLU A 83 -19.92 -14.58 17.60
CA GLU A 83 -20.50 -13.80 18.70
C GLU A 83 -21.96 -13.49 18.47
N THR A 84 -22.33 -13.16 17.23
CA THR A 84 -23.72 -12.92 16.82
C THR A 84 -24.01 -13.81 15.61
N PRO A 85 -24.35 -15.09 15.85
CA PRO A 85 -24.74 -15.98 14.76
C PRO A 85 -25.99 -15.42 14.07
N SER A 86 -26.01 -15.49 12.75
CA SER A 86 -27.17 -15.09 11.96
C SER A 86 -28.38 -15.90 12.40
N THR A 87 -29.52 -15.23 12.54
CA THR A 87 -30.74 -15.96 12.93
C THR A 87 -31.24 -16.79 11.75
N PRO A 88 -31.89 -17.95 11.97
CA PRO A 88 -32.37 -18.80 10.89
C PRO A 88 -33.29 -18.08 9.89
N THR A 89 -34.03 -17.08 10.38
CA THR A 89 -35.01 -16.30 9.60
C THR A 89 -34.40 -15.07 8.92
N GLU A 90 -33.13 -14.73 9.19
CA GLU A 90 -32.46 -13.55 8.61
C GLU A 90 -32.26 -13.65 7.09
N PHE A 91 -32.17 -14.88 6.58
CA PHE A 91 -32.03 -15.18 5.17
C PHE A 91 -33.27 -15.87 4.58
N ASP A 92 -34.38 -15.93 5.32
CA ASP A 92 -35.67 -16.41 4.79
C ASP A 92 -36.25 -15.34 3.84
N VAL A 93 -35.85 -15.43 2.58
CA VAL A 93 -36.44 -14.64 1.49
C VAL A 93 -37.57 -15.47 0.86
N PRO A 94 -38.80 -14.92 0.69
CA PRO A 94 -39.92 -15.65 0.09
C PRO A 94 -39.56 -16.21 -1.30
N GLU A 95 -39.95 -17.46 -1.59
CA GLU A 95 -39.71 -18.13 -2.89
C GLU A 95 -40.13 -17.30 -4.12
N VAL A 96 -41.07 -16.36 -3.96
CA VAL A 96 -41.52 -15.46 -5.04
C VAL A 96 -40.44 -14.47 -5.50
N ASP A 97 -39.46 -14.15 -4.64
CA ASP A 97 -38.34 -13.25 -4.93
C ASP A 97 -37.09 -14.01 -5.46
N HIS A 98 -37.13 -15.35 -5.52
CA HIS A 98 -36.08 -16.19 -6.13
C HIS A 98 -36.25 -16.34 -7.65
N ALA A 99 -36.98 -15.42 -8.29
CA ALA A 99 -36.96 -15.28 -9.73
C ALA A 99 -35.66 -14.61 -10.16
N TRP A 100 -34.57 -15.39 -10.25
CA TRP A 100 -33.45 -15.06 -11.12
C TRP A 100 -33.92 -15.19 -12.58
N GLY A 101 -34.93 -14.38 -12.96
CA GLY A 101 -35.60 -14.46 -14.24
C GLY A 101 -34.59 -14.31 -15.36
N ASP A 102 -34.60 -15.25 -16.31
CA ASP A 102 -33.82 -15.33 -17.55
C ASP A 102 -32.69 -14.30 -17.63
N SER A 103 -31.71 -14.46 -16.74
CA SER A 103 -30.56 -13.58 -16.71
C SER A 103 -29.70 -13.99 -17.90
N PRO A 104 -29.07 -13.06 -18.64
CA PRO A 104 -28.11 -13.42 -19.69
C PRO A 104 -26.91 -14.24 -19.17
N TRP A 105 -26.76 -14.39 -17.85
CA TRP A 105 -25.79 -15.26 -17.19
C TRP A 105 -26.30 -16.70 -16.92
N SER A 106 -27.59 -16.98 -17.11
CA SER A 106 -28.22 -18.30 -16.89
C SER A 106 -28.45 -19.11 -18.17
N ALA A 107 -28.06 -18.60 -19.34
CA ALA A 107 -28.17 -19.28 -20.63
C ALA A 107 -26.85 -19.22 -21.42
N ALA A 108 -25.87 -20.03 -21.01
CA ALA A 108 -24.68 -20.36 -21.79
C ALA A 108 -24.31 -21.83 -21.59
#